data_AF-A0A8H5CPJ3-F1
#
_entry.id   AF-A0A8H5CPJ3-F1
#
_cell.length_a   1.000
_cell.length_b   1.000
_cell.length_c   1.000
_cell.angle_alpha   90.00
_cell.angle_beta   90.00
_cell.angle_gamma   90.00
#
_symmetry.space_group_name_H-M   'P 1'
#
loop_
_entity.id
_entity.type
_entity.pdbx_description
1 polymer ?
#
loop_
_entity_poly.entity_id
_entity_poly.type
_entity_poly.pdbx_seq_one_letter_code
_entity_poly.pdbx_strand_id
1 'polypeptide(L)'
;MNCRGLCPPCYSQLLQLQPTAVDPALSEFFNENSPVPDDEIPRILDILDSASAHEAFISAQYKQAQQVMDHLLQIRAKQSQFIARHTSMMSTFRRLPNEILGEVFQFCVVAEQKDDSKPYMPVVGKKGDIRWRLAAVCARWRRIICDGMPKFWASIGIDNASLMDSEKVHVDPLLCMSLVRSGSYPLSVEYNLFAGSWFRGVMPAVDRKCMELIWKESRRWQEITLVDFPLEEVLGTSSPHAHALLHNRLPLLRKLSIRPTISPQIPSQMTLPTPSYMRLTSNTFVYTTLRGLSSPFPFPNYSPMKQTMIYMASCLSWV
;
A
#
# COMPACT_ATOMS: atom_id res chain seq x y z
N MET A 1 -11.92 46.10 4.32
CA MET A 1 -11.01 45.08 4.90
C MET A 1 -9.72 45.79 5.26
N ASN A 2 -9.52 46.09 6.55
CA ASN A 2 -8.33 46.79 7.03
C ASN A 2 -7.19 45.77 7.21
N CYS A 3 -6.24 45.75 6.28
CA CYS A 3 -4.97 45.04 6.46
C CYS A 3 -4.22 45.70 7.61
N ARG A 4 -4.28 45.12 8.81
CA ARG A 4 -3.35 45.40 9.90
C ARG A 4 -2.01 44.71 9.59
N GLY A 5 -1.31 45.19 8.57
CA GLY A 5 0.15 45.07 8.56
C GLY A 5 0.71 45.92 9.69
N LEU A 6 1.91 45.59 10.19
CA LEU A 6 2.64 46.48 11.09
C LEU A 6 2.62 47.89 10.48
N CYS A 7 2.18 48.89 11.23
CA CYS A 7 2.24 50.26 10.73
C CYS A 7 3.72 50.61 10.47
N PRO A 8 4.03 51.49 9.50
CA PRO A 8 5.42 51.84 9.17
C PRO A 8 6.31 52.16 10.40
N PRO A 9 5.82 52.84 11.46
CA PRO A 9 6.57 53.04 12.70
C PRO A 9 6.98 51.74 13.44
N CYS A 10 6.09 50.75 13.51
CA CYS A 10 6.38 49.47 14.19
C CYS A 10 7.39 48.64 13.40
N TYR A 11 7.35 48.72 12.06
CA TYR A 11 8.33 48.06 11.21
C TYR A 11 9.73 48.68 11.37
N SER A 12 9.84 50.01 11.46
CA SER A 12 11.12 50.67 11.72
C SER A 12 11.71 50.35 13.10
N GLN A 13 10.88 50.17 14.13
CA GLN A 13 11.34 49.78 15.47
C GLN A 13 11.94 48.38 15.49
N LEU A 14 11.36 47.43 14.74
CA LEU A 14 11.90 46.08 14.61
C LEU A 14 13.24 46.05 13.86
N LEU A 15 13.41 46.91 12.84
CA LEU A 15 14.67 47.02 12.09
C LEU A 15 15.82 47.66 12.89
N GLN A 16 15.49 48.37 13.98
CA GLN A 16 16.47 49.01 14.85
C GLN A 16 16.92 48.11 16.01
N LEU A 17 16.37 46.91 16.15
CA LEU A 17 16.82 45.94 17.15
C LEU A 17 18.28 45.53 16.85
N GLN A 18 19.16 45.81 17.79
CA GLN A 18 20.56 45.37 17.78
C GLN A 18 20.83 44.57 19.05
N PRO A 19 21.82 43.64 19.02
CA PRO A 19 22.32 43.00 20.23
C PRO A 19 22.82 44.07 21.22
N THR A 20 22.60 43.84 22.52
CA THR A 20 23.24 44.66 23.55
C THR A 20 24.75 44.51 23.40
N ALA A 21 25.45 45.61 23.10
CA ALA A 21 26.89 45.58 22.95
C ALA A 21 27.55 45.27 24.31
N VAL A 22 28.57 44.43 24.31
CA VAL A 22 29.41 44.19 25.49
C VAL A 22 30.12 45.50 25.82
N ASP A 23 30.07 45.91 27.09
CA ASP A 23 30.82 47.07 27.55
C ASP A 23 32.33 46.81 27.32
N PRO A 24 33.02 47.63 26.50
CA PRO A 24 34.44 47.42 26.20
C PRO A 24 35.32 47.38 27.46
N ALA A 25 34.92 48.09 28.52
CA ALA A 25 35.63 48.13 29.79
C ALA A 25 35.53 46.82 30.58
N LEU A 26 34.50 46.00 30.30
CA LEU A 26 34.32 44.69 30.94
C LEU A 26 34.89 43.54 30.09
N SER A 27 35.40 43.83 28.89
CA SER A 27 35.88 42.83 27.93
C SER A 27 37.05 41.99 28.45
N GLU A 28 37.91 42.57 29.31
CA GLU A 28 39.06 41.90 29.91
C GLU A 28 38.63 40.79 30.88
N PHE A 29 37.56 41.00 31.66
CA PHE A 29 37.01 39.99 32.58
C PHE A 29 36.33 38.81 31.87
N PHE A 30 35.92 38.97 30.60
CA PHE A 30 35.40 37.84 29.83
C PHE A 30 36.51 36.92 29.29
N ASN A 31 37.75 37.41 29.23
CA ASN A 31 38.90 36.69 28.67
C ASN A 31 39.86 36.17 29.75
N GLU A 32 39.76 36.66 30.98
CA GLU A 32 40.57 36.23 32.12
C GLU A 32 39.70 35.63 33.24
N ASN A 33 40.14 34.54 33.86
CA ASN A 33 39.43 33.92 35.00
C ASN A 33 39.72 34.64 36.33
N SER A 34 39.75 35.97 36.28
CA SER A 34 40.01 36.84 37.44
C SER A 34 38.70 37.20 38.13
N PRO A 35 38.66 37.27 39.47
CA PRO A 35 37.44 37.70 40.18
C PRO A 35 37.11 39.15 39.83
N VAL A 36 35.82 39.42 39.63
CA VAL A 36 35.30 40.78 39.39
C VAL A 36 35.46 41.62 40.67
N PRO A 37 36.00 42.85 40.58
CA PRO A 37 36.07 43.77 41.72
C PRO A 37 34.69 44.11 42.29
N ASP A 38 34.58 44.20 43.62
CA ASP A 38 33.30 44.44 44.32
C ASP A 38 32.61 45.76 43.90
N ASP A 39 33.36 46.76 43.45
CA ASP A 39 32.87 48.05 42.97
C ASP A 39 32.27 48.03 41.56
N GLU A 40 32.64 47.04 40.73
CA GLU A 40 32.08 46.84 39.38
C GLU A 40 30.81 45.97 39.39
N ILE A 41 30.56 45.23 40.48
CA ILE A 41 29.38 44.35 40.62
C ILE A 41 28.05 45.09 40.37
N PRO A 42 27.77 46.27 40.96
CA PRO A 42 26.51 46.99 40.74
C PRO A 42 26.30 47.36 39.27
N ARG A 43 27.37 47.79 38.58
CA ARG A 43 27.32 48.15 37.16
C ARG A 43 27.02 46.94 36.27
N ILE A 44 27.62 45.78 36.58
CA ILE A 44 27.33 44.53 35.87
C ILE A 44 25.88 44.11 36.08
N LEU A 45 25.35 44.23 37.30
CA LEU A 45 23.94 43.93 37.59
C LEU A 45 22.99 44.83 36.78
N ASP A 46 23.25 46.14 36.70
CA ASP A 46 22.45 47.06 35.88
C ASP A 46 22.48 46.70 34.38
N ILE A 47 23.65 46.30 33.86
CA ILE A 47 23.80 45.84 32.48
C ILE A 47 23.00 44.56 32.24
N LEU A 48 23.06 43.60 33.19
CA LEU A 48 22.30 42.35 33.11
C LEU A 48 20.79 42.60 33.17
N ASP A 49 20.32 43.50 34.03
CA ASP A 49 18.90 43.86 34.13
C ASP A 49 18.41 44.51 32.84
N SER A 50 19.19 45.44 32.27
CA SER A 50 18.91 46.07 30.98
C SER A 50 18.89 45.05 29.82
N ALA A 51 19.88 44.16 29.76
CA ALA A 51 19.97 43.11 28.75
C ALA A 51 18.81 42.11 28.85
N SER A 52 18.42 41.72 30.08
CA SER A 52 17.27 40.86 30.35
C SER A 52 15.95 41.51 29.92
N ALA A 53 15.77 42.81 30.19
CA ALA A 53 14.60 43.55 29.73
C ALA A 53 14.54 43.64 28.20
N HIS A 54 15.67 43.83 27.53
CA HIS A 54 15.76 43.86 26.06
C HIS A 54 15.48 42.48 25.45
N GLU A 55 16.00 41.39 26.03
CA GLU A 55 15.70 40.03 25.62
C GLU A 55 14.20 39.73 25.73
N ALA A 56 13.58 40.11 26.86
CA ALA A 56 12.14 39.95 27.07
C ALA A 56 11.32 40.71 26.01
N PHE A 57 11.75 41.92 25.64
CA PHE A 57 11.14 42.69 24.57
C PHE A 57 11.26 41.99 23.21
N ILE A 58 12.46 41.56 22.82
CA ILE A 58 12.70 40.84 21.55
C ILE A 58 11.88 39.55 21.49
N SER A 59 11.84 38.78 22.58
CA SER A 59 11.07 37.54 22.69
C SER A 59 9.57 37.79 22.51
N ALA A 60 9.04 38.88 23.10
CA ALA A 60 7.66 39.28 22.90
C ALA A 60 7.35 39.67 21.44
N GLN A 61 8.24 40.43 20.80
CA GLN A 61 8.09 40.80 19.38
C GLN A 61 8.16 39.58 18.46
N TYR A 62 9.11 38.67 18.71
CA TYR A 62 9.23 37.42 17.97
C TYR A 62 7.95 36.58 18.06
N LYS A 63 7.41 36.43 19.28
CA LYS A 63 6.15 35.70 19.52
C LYS A 63 4.97 36.35 18.78
N GLN A 64 4.89 37.68 18.78
CA GLN A 64 3.86 38.40 18.04
C GLN A 64 3.97 38.20 16.52
N ALA A 65 5.19 38.29 15.96
CA ALA A 65 5.43 38.04 14.55
C ALA A 65 5.08 36.60 14.15
N GLN A 66 5.42 35.63 15.00
CA GLN A 66 5.08 34.22 14.80
C GLN A 66 3.56 34.00 14.79
N GLN A 67 2.81 34.62 15.71
CA GLN A 67 1.35 34.54 15.72
C GLN A 67 0.71 35.12 14.45
N VAL A 68 1.22 36.24 13.95
CA VAL A 68 0.75 36.84 12.69
C VAL A 68 1.06 35.91 11.50
N MET A 69 2.26 35.34 11.46
CA MET A 69 2.66 34.38 10.42
C MET A 69 1.74 33.15 10.43
N ASP A 70 1.52 32.55 11.60
CA ASP A 70 0.65 31.39 11.78
C ASP A 70 -0.78 31.70 11.31
N HIS A 71 -1.30 32.88 11.66
CA HIS A 71 -2.60 33.32 11.21
C HIS A 71 -2.68 33.48 9.69
N LEU A 72 -1.67 34.09 9.07
CA LEU A 72 -1.60 34.25 7.60
C LEU A 72 -1.48 32.89 6.88
N LEU A 73 -0.72 31.94 7.42
CA LEU A 73 -0.63 30.58 6.89
C LEU A 73 -1.99 29.87 6.96
N GLN A 74 -2.73 30.03 8.06
CA GLN A 74 -4.09 29.50 8.18
C GLN A 74 -5.05 30.13 7.16
N ILE A 75 -5.01 31.45 6.98
CA ILE A 75 -5.81 32.15 5.97
C ILE A 75 -5.45 31.65 4.57
N ARG A 76 -4.17 31.57 4.23
CA ARG A 76 -3.70 31.06 2.94
C ARG A 76 -4.21 29.64 2.69
N ALA A 77 -4.12 28.75 3.68
CA ALA A 77 -4.62 27.39 3.55
C ALA A 77 -6.13 27.35 3.29
N LYS A 78 -6.92 28.15 4.02
CA LYS A 78 -8.37 28.29 3.80
C LYS A 78 -8.68 28.84 2.40
N GLN A 79 -7.96 29.86 1.94
CA GLN A 79 -8.17 30.47 0.63
C GLN A 79 -7.79 29.51 -0.51
N SER A 80 -6.68 28.78 -0.39
CA SER A 80 -6.32 27.73 -1.34
C SER A 80 -7.38 26.64 -1.42
N GLN A 81 -7.93 26.22 -0.27
CA GLN A 81 -9.03 25.26 -0.24
C GLN A 81 -10.30 25.83 -0.91
N PHE A 82 -10.62 27.11 -0.69
CA PHE A 82 -11.75 27.79 -1.32
C PHE A 82 -11.59 27.79 -2.86
N ILE A 83 -10.43 28.21 -3.37
CA ILE A 83 -10.13 28.23 -4.81
C ILE A 83 -10.25 26.81 -5.38
N ALA A 84 -9.59 25.82 -4.75
CA ALA A 84 -9.62 24.43 -5.22
C ALA A 84 -11.05 23.88 -5.30
N ARG A 85 -11.90 24.18 -4.31
CA ARG A 85 -13.32 23.77 -4.31
C ARG A 85 -14.08 24.38 -5.49
N HIS A 86 -13.95 25.68 -5.73
CA HIS A 86 -14.65 26.36 -6.83
C HIS A 86 -14.12 25.94 -8.20
N THR A 87 -12.81 25.82 -8.37
CA THR A 87 -12.21 25.28 -9.61
C THR A 87 -12.70 23.85 -9.88
N SER A 88 -12.83 23.02 -8.84
CA SER A 88 -13.38 21.66 -9.00
C SER A 88 -14.82 21.65 -9.51
N MET A 89 -15.62 22.68 -9.20
CA MET A 89 -17.00 22.82 -9.70
C MET A 89 -17.03 23.13 -11.19
N MET A 90 -16.02 23.83 -11.69
CA MET A 90 -15.87 24.15 -13.12
C MET A 90 -15.19 23.03 -13.91
N SER A 91 -14.81 21.92 -13.27
CA SER A 91 -14.17 20.80 -13.94
C SER A 91 -15.07 20.21 -15.04
N THR A 92 -14.51 20.09 -16.24
CA THR A 92 -15.19 19.50 -17.41
C THR A 92 -15.62 18.05 -17.16
N PHE A 93 -14.92 17.32 -16.27
CA PHE A 93 -15.29 15.97 -15.85
C PHE A 93 -16.68 15.88 -15.21
N ARG A 94 -17.21 16.98 -14.65
CA ARG A 94 -18.57 17.00 -14.12
C ARG A 94 -19.64 16.96 -15.21
N ARG A 95 -19.30 17.35 -16.44
CA ARG A 95 -20.21 17.38 -17.59
C ARG A 95 -20.19 16.10 -18.40
N LEU A 96 -19.19 15.23 -18.22
CA LEU A 96 -19.11 13.95 -18.91
C LEU A 96 -20.29 13.05 -18.51
N PRO A 97 -20.91 12.32 -19.45
CA PRO A 97 -21.86 11.25 -19.15
C PRO A 97 -21.23 10.15 -18.27
N ASN A 98 -22.07 9.35 -17.60
CA ASN A 98 -21.60 8.28 -16.72
C ASN A 98 -20.85 7.20 -17.50
N GLU A 99 -21.27 6.95 -18.73
CA GLU A 99 -20.74 5.95 -19.65
C GLU A 99 -19.29 6.31 -20.01
N ILE A 100 -19.05 7.57 -20.38
CA ILE A 100 -17.72 8.08 -20.71
C ILE A 100 -16.81 8.06 -19.48
N LEU A 101 -17.31 8.41 -18.30
CA LEU A 101 -16.55 8.28 -17.06
C LEU A 101 -16.17 6.81 -16.77
N GLY A 102 -17.10 5.88 -16.98
CA GLY A 102 -16.85 4.44 -16.86
C GLY A 102 -15.73 3.95 -17.79
N GLU A 103 -15.73 4.39 -19.04
CA GLU A 103 -14.64 4.09 -19.98
C GLU A 103 -13.30 4.68 -19.52
N VAL A 104 -13.28 5.94 -19.07
CA VAL A 104 -12.07 6.57 -18.52
C VAL A 104 -11.54 5.76 -17.33
N PHE A 105 -12.40 5.30 -16.43
CA PHE A 105 -11.98 4.48 -15.29
C PHE A 105 -11.39 3.14 -15.72
N GLN A 106 -11.92 2.53 -16.78
CA GLN A 106 -11.35 1.31 -17.37
C GLN A 106 -9.93 1.56 -17.89
N PHE A 107 -9.68 2.69 -18.54
CA PHE A 107 -8.34 3.09 -18.98
C PHE A 107 -7.38 3.33 -17.82
N CYS A 108 -7.86 3.84 -16.67
CA CYS A 108 -7.00 4.02 -15.49
C CYS A 108 -6.44 2.70 -14.96
N VAL A 109 -7.19 1.60 -15.05
CA VAL A 109 -6.71 0.26 -14.65
C VAL A 109 -5.65 -0.25 -15.63
N VAL A 110 -5.87 -0.04 -16.93
CA VAL A 110 -4.89 -0.44 -17.96
C VAL A 110 -3.60 0.36 -17.80
N ALA A 111 -3.67 1.67 -17.52
CA ALA A 111 -2.48 2.50 -17.34
C ALA A 111 -1.63 2.15 -16.10
N GLU A 112 -2.19 1.47 -15.10
CA GLU A 112 -1.40 0.95 -13.97
C GLU A 112 -0.63 -0.34 -14.33
N GLN A 113 -0.86 -0.91 -15.53
CA GLN A 113 -0.03 -1.95 -16.15
C GLN A 113 1.26 -1.32 -16.67
N LYS A 114 2.16 -0.94 -15.77
CA LYS A 114 3.45 -0.31 -16.13
C LYS A 114 4.50 -1.28 -16.71
N ASP A 115 4.20 -2.58 -16.75
CA ASP A 115 5.14 -3.62 -17.16
C ASP A 115 4.41 -4.58 -18.12
N ASP A 116 4.79 -4.55 -19.40
CA ASP A 116 4.21 -5.37 -20.48
C ASP A 116 4.29 -6.88 -20.20
N SER A 117 5.12 -7.28 -19.22
CA SER A 117 5.29 -8.68 -18.85
C SER A 117 4.19 -9.24 -17.93
N LYS A 118 3.40 -8.40 -17.25
CA LYS A 118 2.37 -8.87 -16.31
C LYS A 118 1.09 -8.02 -16.34
N PRO A 119 -0.10 -8.65 -16.52
CA PRO A 119 -1.35 -7.93 -16.33
C PRO A 119 -1.43 -7.42 -14.89
N TYR A 120 -1.70 -6.13 -14.73
CA TYR A 120 -1.93 -5.51 -13.42
C TYR A 120 -3.18 -6.13 -12.80
N MET A 121 -2.96 -6.86 -11.71
CA MET A 121 -4.01 -7.41 -10.87
C MET A 121 -4.15 -6.54 -9.62
N PRO A 122 -5.30 -5.87 -9.41
CA PRO A 122 -5.51 -5.02 -8.24
C PRO A 122 -5.44 -5.84 -6.94
N VAL A 123 -4.40 -5.61 -6.15
CA VAL A 123 -4.20 -6.31 -4.88
C VAL A 123 -5.09 -5.70 -3.80
N VAL A 124 -6.00 -6.50 -3.24
CA VAL A 124 -6.91 -6.08 -2.17
C VAL A 124 -6.10 -5.69 -0.94
N GLY A 125 -6.43 -4.54 -0.35
CA GLY A 125 -5.74 -4.02 0.84
C GLY A 125 -4.42 -3.30 0.56
N LYS A 126 -3.90 -3.34 -0.68
CA LYS A 126 -2.69 -2.61 -1.04
C LYS A 126 -2.96 -1.11 -1.13
N LYS A 127 -2.11 -0.31 -0.48
CA LYS A 127 -2.15 1.15 -0.62
C LYS A 127 -1.93 1.52 -2.08
N GLY A 128 -2.88 2.25 -2.65
CA GLY A 128 -2.78 2.73 -4.03
C GLY A 128 -3.69 2.01 -5.02
N ASP A 129 -4.44 0.97 -4.62
CA ASP A 129 -5.42 0.31 -5.49
C ASP A 129 -6.40 1.34 -6.08
N ILE A 130 -6.33 1.45 -7.41
CA ILE A 130 -7.04 2.44 -8.21
C ILE A 130 -8.55 2.41 -8.00
N ARG A 131 -9.11 1.24 -7.67
CA ARG A 131 -10.55 1.10 -7.44
C ARG A 131 -11.02 1.96 -6.29
N TRP A 132 -10.30 1.91 -5.18
CA TRP A 132 -10.60 2.70 -3.98
C TRP A 132 -10.27 4.18 -4.19
N ARG A 133 -9.18 4.48 -4.90
CA ARG A 133 -8.79 5.86 -5.21
C ARG A 133 -9.84 6.58 -6.03
N LEU A 134 -10.33 5.95 -7.11
CA LEU A 134 -11.37 6.53 -7.94
C LEU A 134 -12.70 6.64 -7.19
N ALA A 135 -13.08 5.64 -6.38
CA ALA A 135 -14.28 5.68 -5.54
C ALA A 135 -14.21 6.73 -4.41
N ALA A 136 -13.02 7.20 -4.06
CA ALA A 136 -12.81 8.25 -3.05
C ALA A 136 -12.97 9.68 -3.61
N VAL A 137 -12.92 9.88 -4.94
CA VAL A 137 -12.91 11.22 -5.56
C VAL A 137 -14.21 11.98 -5.28
N CYS A 138 -15.37 11.41 -5.62
CA CYS A 138 -16.66 12.01 -5.31
C CYS A 138 -17.78 10.95 -5.27
N ALA A 139 -18.95 11.33 -4.74
CA ALA A 139 -20.10 10.43 -4.63
C ALA A 139 -20.57 9.89 -5.99
N ARG A 140 -20.47 10.70 -7.06
CA ARG A 140 -20.84 10.29 -8.41
C ARG A 140 -19.93 9.19 -8.94
N TRP A 141 -18.61 9.37 -8.82
CA TRP A 141 -17.62 8.38 -9.25
C TRP A 141 -17.78 7.08 -8.48
N ARG A 142 -18.00 7.19 -7.16
CA ARG A 142 -18.28 6.03 -6.30
C ARG A 142 -19.47 5.24 -6.80
N ARG A 143 -20.60 5.89 -7.12
CA ARG A 143 -21.79 5.20 -7.63
C ARG A 143 -21.51 4.48 -8.95
N ILE A 144 -20.85 5.15 -9.89
CA ILE A 144 -20.49 4.55 -11.19
C ILE A 144 -19.64 3.30 -10.97
N ILE A 145 -18.58 3.41 -10.17
CA ILE A 145 -17.62 2.32 -9.98
C ILE A 145 -18.20 1.18 -9.15
N CYS A 146 -18.84 1.50 -8.02
CA CYS A 146 -19.33 0.50 -7.08
C CYS A 146 -20.56 -0.25 -7.61
N ASP A 147 -21.45 0.44 -8.31
CA ASP A 147 -22.76 -0.12 -8.67
C ASP A 147 -22.87 -0.42 -10.18
N GLY A 148 -22.16 0.34 -11.02
CA GLY A 148 -22.25 0.26 -12.48
C GLY A 148 -21.14 -0.54 -13.16
N MET A 149 -20.08 -0.93 -12.43
CA MET A 149 -18.90 -1.56 -13.03
C MET A 149 -18.50 -2.89 -12.37
N PRO A 150 -19.35 -3.94 -12.41
CA PRO A 150 -19.03 -5.21 -11.75
C PRO A 150 -17.75 -5.88 -12.28
N LYS A 151 -17.47 -5.75 -13.59
CA LYS A 151 -16.21 -6.22 -14.20
C LYS A 151 -14.97 -5.63 -13.52
N PHE A 152 -15.05 -4.40 -13.05
CA PHE A 152 -13.96 -3.67 -12.41
C PHE A 152 -13.56 -4.28 -11.05
N TRP A 153 -14.49 -5.00 -10.41
CA TRP A 153 -14.30 -5.69 -9.15
C TRP A 153 -13.97 -7.18 -9.31
N ALA A 154 -14.10 -7.72 -10.53
CA ALA A 154 -13.94 -9.14 -10.81
C ALA A 154 -12.48 -9.60 -10.94
N SER A 155 -11.54 -8.65 -11.08
CA SER A 155 -10.09 -8.91 -11.04
C SER A 155 -9.57 -8.68 -9.62
N ILE A 156 -9.15 -9.77 -8.96
CA ILE A 156 -8.78 -9.77 -7.55
C ILE A 156 -7.36 -10.32 -7.39
N GLY A 157 -6.43 -9.48 -6.96
CA GLY A 157 -5.14 -9.90 -6.44
C GLY A 157 -5.18 -10.03 -4.93
N ILE A 158 -4.59 -11.09 -4.39
CA ILE A 158 -4.37 -11.27 -2.95
C ILE A 158 -2.88 -11.53 -2.76
N ASP A 159 -2.28 -10.75 -1.87
CA ASP A 159 -0.85 -10.84 -1.55
C ASP A 159 -0.71 -11.09 -0.05
N ASN A 160 -0.12 -12.22 0.32
CA ASN A 160 0.04 -12.63 1.71
C ASN A 160 0.98 -11.70 2.49
N ALA A 161 1.91 -11.01 1.83
CA ALA A 161 2.70 -9.98 2.50
C ALA A 161 1.83 -8.80 2.93
N SER A 162 0.82 -8.44 2.12
CA SER A 162 -0.17 -7.42 2.48
C SER A 162 -1.09 -7.89 3.62
N LEU A 163 -1.26 -9.21 3.80
CA LEU A 163 -2.00 -9.83 4.91
C LEU A 163 -1.16 -9.93 6.20
N MET A 164 0.17 -9.92 6.11
CA MET A 164 1.04 -9.94 7.29
C MET A 164 1.20 -8.55 7.94
N ASP A 165 1.02 -7.48 7.17
CA ASP A 165 0.87 -6.11 7.68
C ASP A 165 -0.53 -5.83 8.29
N SER A 166 -1.33 -6.89 8.53
CA SER A 166 -2.77 -6.86 8.89
C SER A 166 -3.12 -6.20 10.21
N GLU A 167 -2.16 -5.85 11.07
CA GLU A 167 -2.46 -4.98 12.22
C GLU A 167 -3.06 -3.62 11.77
N LYS A 168 -2.94 -3.26 10.47
CA LYS A 168 -3.45 -1.99 9.94
C LYS A 168 -4.50 -2.11 8.82
N VAL A 169 -4.65 -3.27 8.19
CA VAL A 169 -5.54 -3.41 7.01
C VAL A 169 -6.44 -4.64 7.15
N HIS A 170 -7.74 -4.40 7.30
CA HIS A 170 -8.75 -5.45 7.24
C HIS A 170 -8.95 -5.91 5.79
N VAL A 171 -8.21 -6.93 5.35
CA VAL A 171 -8.31 -7.44 3.97
C VAL A 171 -9.60 -8.22 3.73
N ASP A 172 -10.11 -8.99 4.71
CA ASP A 172 -11.35 -9.74 4.51
C ASP A 172 -12.56 -8.86 4.14
N PRO A 173 -12.85 -7.74 4.84
CA PRO A 173 -13.95 -6.86 4.46
C PRO A 173 -13.80 -6.26 3.06
N LEU A 174 -12.57 -5.92 2.66
CA LEU A 174 -12.29 -5.39 1.33
C LEU A 174 -12.46 -6.46 0.24
N LEU A 175 -12.08 -7.70 0.54
CA LEU A 175 -12.28 -8.85 -0.33
C LEU A 175 -13.77 -9.15 -0.47
N CYS A 176 -14.50 -9.29 0.65
CA CYS A 176 -15.95 -9.48 0.65
C CYS A 176 -16.65 -8.39 -0.17
N MET A 177 -16.28 -7.13 0.04
CA MET A 177 -16.86 -6.02 -0.71
C MET A 177 -16.56 -6.09 -2.21
N SER A 178 -15.35 -6.52 -2.59
CA SER A 178 -14.99 -6.73 -3.99
C SER A 178 -15.80 -7.86 -4.61
N LEU A 179 -15.96 -8.98 -3.90
CA LEU A 179 -16.78 -10.11 -4.33
C LEU A 179 -18.25 -9.72 -4.51
N VAL A 180 -18.84 -9.01 -3.55
CA VAL A 180 -20.22 -8.49 -3.65
C VAL A 180 -20.39 -7.58 -4.86
N ARG A 181 -19.47 -6.61 -5.06
CA ARG A 181 -19.56 -5.67 -6.18
C ARG A 181 -19.30 -6.29 -7.54
N SER A 182 -18.54 -7.38 -7.59
CA SER A 182 -18.35 -8.15 -8.83
C SER A 182 -19.64 -8.84 -9.29
N GLY A 183 -20.66 -8.96 -8.43
CA GLY A 183 -21.98 -9.49 -8.78
C GLY A 183 -21.88 -10.93 -9.28
N SER A 184 -22.39 -11.22 -10.47
CA SER A 184 -22.27 -12.52 -11.13
C SER A 184 -21.14 -12.58 -12.17
N TYR A 185 -20.31 -11.53 -12.25
CA TYR A 185 -19.27 -11.43 -13.28
C TYR A 185 -18.21 -12.52 -13.08
N PRO A 186 -17.67 -13.12 -14.16
CA PRO A 186 -16.61 -14.14 -14.04
C PRO A 186 -15.35 -13.56 -13.39
N LEU A 187 -14.76 -14.29 -12.45
CA LEU A 187 -13.65 -13.84 -11.62
C LEU A 187 -12.30 -14.20 -12.22
N SER A 188 -11.38 -13.25 -12.20
CA SER A 188 -9.95 -13.47 -12.42
C SER A 188 -9.23 -13.26 -11.09
N VAL A 189 -8.65 -14.32 -10.53
CA VAL A 189 -8.03 -14.29 -9.20
C VAL A 189 -6.54 -14.58 -9.33
N GLU A 190 -5.71 -13.73 -8.73
CA GLU A 190 -4.30 -13.99 -8.50
C GLU A 190 -4.04 -14.07 -7.00
N TYR A 191 -3.54 -15.20 -6.54
CA TYR A 191 -3.16 -15.40 -5.15
C TYR A 191 -1.66 -15.59 -5.06
N ASN A 192 -0.97 -14.66 -4.40
CA ASN A 192 0.47 -14.68 -4.21
C ASN A 192 0.80 -14.86 -2.73
N LEU A 193 1.43 -15.99 -2.40
CA LEU A 193 1.76 -16.33 -1.02
C LEU A 193 3.07 -15.75 -0.52
N PHE A 194 3.97 -15.34 -1.42
CA PHE A 194 5.33 -14.96 -1.02
C PHE A 194 5.87 -13.65 -1.60
N ALA A 195 5.03 -12.75 -2.11
CA ALA A 195 5.48 -11.45 -2.62
C ALA A 195 6.13 -10.57 -1.52
N GLY A 196 7.45 -10.70 -1.35
CA GLY A 196 8.27 -9.87 -0.44
C GLY A 196 8.68 -10.52 0.88
N SER A 197 8.23 -11.73 1.20
CA SER A 197 8.52 -12.42 2.48
C SER A 197 9.80 -13.27 2.47
N TRP A 198 10.36 -13.60 1.31
CA TRP A 198 11.61 -14.39 1.23
C TRP A 198 12.78 -13.71 1.93
N PHE A 199 12.77 -12.38 1.99
CA PHE A 199 13.82 -11.59 2.63
C PHE A 199 13.79 -11.63 4.17
N ARG A 200 12.70 -12.11 4.80
CA ARG A 200 12.57 -12.12 6.26
C ARG A 200 12.70 -13.50 6.90
N GLY A 201 12.92 -14.56 6.13
CA GLY A 201 13.12 -15.92 6.67
C GLY A 201 11.90 -16.53 7.38
N VAL A 202 10.74 -15.89 7.30
CA VAL A 202 9.47 -16.37 7.84
C VAL A 202 8.62 -16.84 6.69
N MET A 203 8.20 -18.10 6.71
CA MET A 203 7.14 -18.60 5.83
C MET A 203 5.81 -18.06 6.33
N PRO A 204 5.18 -17.08 5.66
CA PRO A 204 3.90 -16.57 6.11
C PRO A 204 2.84 -17.68 6.01
N ALA A 205 2.08 -17.86 7.08
CA ALA A 205 0.95 -18.80 7.08
C ALA A 205 -0.06 -18.40 6.00
N VAL A 206 -0.71 -19.39 5.39
CA VAL A 206 -1.80 -19.14 4.45
C VAL A 206 -2.98 -18.55 5.20
N ASP A 207 -3.45 -17.37 4.79
CA ASP A 207 -4.71 -16.82 5.29
C ASP A 207 -5.89 -17.67 4.80
N ARG A 208 -6.30 -18.61 5.66
CA ARG A 208 -7.40 -19.54 5.38
C ARG A 208 -8.72 -18.81 5.15
N LYS A 209 -8.95 -17.67 5.80
CA LYS A 209 -10.22 -16.94 5.71
C LYS A 209 -10.38 -16.28 4.35
N CYS A 210 -9.35 -15.59 3.86
CA CYS A 210 -9.34 -15.05 2.50
C CYS A 210 -9.47 -16.16 1.45
N MET A 211 -8.77 -17.28 1.64
CA MET A 211 -8.86 -18.44 0.75
C MET A 211 -10.26 -19.04 0.70
N GLU A 212 -10.92 -19.23 1.85
CA GLU A 212 -12.29 -19.74 1.91
C GLU A 212 -13.28 -18.83 1.18
N LEU A 213 -13.14 -17.51 1.31
CA LEU A 213 -13.97 -16.54 0.60
C LEU A 213 -13.82 -16.70 -0.92
N ILE A 214 -12.58 -16.86 -1.40
CA ILE A 214 -12.29 -17.07 -2.82
C ILE A 214 -12.84 -18.43 -3.30
N TRP A 215 -12.62 -19.51 -2.55
CA TRP A 215 -13.09 -20.85 -2.91
C TRP A 215 -14.61 -20.99 -2.97
N LYS A 216 -15.34 -20.27 -2.11
CA LYS A 216 -16.81 -20.23 -2.16
C LYS A 216 -17.33 -19.70 -3.51
N GLU A 217 -16.55 -18.86 -4.18
CA GLU A 217 -16.87 -18.27 -5.48
C GLU A 217 -16.33 -19.09 -6.67
N SER A 218 -15.87 -20.33 -6.45
CA SER A 218 -15.26 -21.20 -7.47
C SER A 218 -16.07 -21.36 -8.75
N ARG A 219 -17.41 -21.35 -8.63
CA ARG A 219 -18.34 -21.47 -9.76
C ARG A 219 -18.20 -20.38 -10.80
N ARG A 220 -17.70 -19.21 -10.40
CA ARG A 220 -17.55 -18.04 -11.24
C ARG A 220 -16.12 -17.81 -11.71
N TRP A 221 -15.18 -18.64 -11.29
CA TRP A 221 -13.79 -18.46 -11.69
C TRP A 221 -13.63 -18.65 -13.19
N GLN A 222 -13.07 -17.64 -13.84
CA GLN A 222 -12.66 -17.66 -15.24
C GLN A 222 -11.16 -17.90 -15.36
N GLU A 223 -10.38 -17.24 -14.52
CA GLU A 223 -8.93 -17.38 -14.48
C GLU A 223 -8.46 -17.43 -13.03
N ILE A 224 -7.60 -18.38 -12.71
CA ILE A 224 -6.93 -18.40 -11.42
C ILE A 224 -5.42 -18.61 -11.59
N THR A 225 -4.66 -17.78 -10.91
CA THR A 225 -3.20 -17.87 -10.84
C THR A 225 -2.79 -18.00 -9.38
N LEU A 226 -2.21 -19.15 -9.03
CA LEU A 226 -1.62 -19.41 -7.74
C LEU A 226 -0.12 -19.25 -7.89
N VAL A 227 0.42 -18.16 -7.34
CA VAL A 227 1.85 -17.90 -7.34
C VAL A 227 2.40 -18.32 -6.00
N ASP A 228 3.52 -19.06 -6.02
CA ASP A 228 4.31 -19.28 -4.82
C ASP A 228 3.52 -20.11 -3.79
N PHE A 229 2.73 -21.07 -4.26
CA PHE A 229 1.66 -21.69 -3.48
C PHE A 229 1.99 -23.11 -2.97
N PRO A 230 1.86 -23.41 -1.66
CA PRO A 230 2.14 -24.72 -1.07
C PRO A 230 0.96 -25.67 -1.34
N LEU A 231 0.97 -26.25 -2.54
CA LEU A 231 -0.09 -27.12 -3.03
C LEU A 231 -0.41 -28.28 -2.08
N GLU A 232 0.61 -28.89 -1.47
CA GLU A 232 0.42 -30.06 -0.60
C GLU A 232 -0.30 -29.71 0.70
N GLU A 233 -0.01 -28.55 1.29
CA GLU A 233 -0.64 -28.12 2.54
C GLU A 233 -2.10 -27.70 2.31
N VAL A 234 -2.37 -27.05 1.18
CA VAL A 234 -3.64 -26.35 0.97
C VAL A 234 -4.63 -27.16 0.13
N LEU A 235 -4.13 -27.87 -0.88
CA LEU A 235 -4.92 -28.67 -1.85
C LEU A 235 -4.60 -30.17 -1.79
N GLY A 236 -3.72 -30.61 -0.88
CA GLY A 236 -3.41 -32.02 -0.70
C GLY A 236 -4.57 -32.80 -0.08
N THR A 237 -4.43 -34.13 -0.05
CA THR A 237 -5.40 -35.08 0.55
C THR A 237 -5.73 -34.77 2.01
N SER A 238 -4.85 -34.05 2.68
CA SER A 238 -4.98 -33.59 4.07
C SER A 238 -5.94 -32.40 4.26
N SER A 239 -6.39 -31.77 3.17
CA SER A 239 -7.32 -30.63 3.16
C SER A 239 -8.67 -31.01 2.52
N PRO A 240 -9.52 -31.78 3.22
CA PRO A 240 -10.84 -32.19 2.71
C PRO A 240 -11.74 -30.99 2.40
N HIS A 241 -11.48 -29.83 3.02
CA HIS A 241 -12.25 -28.61 2.85
C HIS A 241 -12.12 -28.01 1.45
N ALA A 242 -10.89 -27.89 0.93
CA ALA A 242 -10.67 -27.35 -0.41
C ALA A 242 -11.27 -28.27 -1.49
N HIS A 243 -11.10 -29.58 -1.33
CA HIS A 243 -11.73 -30.57 -2.21
C HIS A 243 -13.26 -30.43 -2.26
N ALA A 244 -13.91 -30.30 -1.10
CA ALA A 244 -15.37 -30.13 -1.04
C ALA A 244 -15.86 -28.83 -1.72
N LEU A 245 -15.07 -27.75 -1.67
CA LEU A 245 -15.42 -26.46 -2.27
C LEU A 245 -15.12 -26.35 -3.77
N LEU A 246 -14.22 -27.19 -4.29
CA LEU A 246 -13.78 -27.13 -5.69
C LEU A 246 -14.38 -28.24 -6.56
N HIS A 247 -14.67 -29.41 -5.98
CA HIS A 247 -15.16 -30.57 -6.72
C HIS A 247 -16.46 -30.24 -7.47
N ASN A 248 -16.46 -30.43 -8.80
CA ASN A 248 -17.57 -30.13 -9.72
C ASN A 248 -18.08 -28.68 -9.65
N ARG A 249 -17.23 -27.71 -9.27
CA ARG A 249 -17.62 -26.30 -9.13
C ARG A 249 -16.80 -25.34 -9.98
N LEU A 250 -16.22 -25.80 -11.10
CA LEU A 250 -15.38 -24.97 -11.97
C LEU A 250 -15.93 -24.84 -13.41
N PRO A 251 -17.23 -24.53 -13.62
CA PRO A 251 -17.85 -24.55 -14.95
C PRO A 251 -17.35 -23.45 -15.90
N LEU A 252 -16.83 -22.34 -15.37
CA LEU A 252 -16.36 -21.19 -16.16
C LEU A 252 -14.83 -21.12 -16.30
N LEU A 253 -14.10 -22.04 -15.67
CA LEU A 253 -12.65 -21.95 -15.58
C LEU A 253 -12.01 -22.17 -16.95
N ARG A 254 -11.30 -21.14 -17.43
CA ARG A 254 -10.59 -21.15 -18.72
C ARG A 254 -9.08 -21.26 -18.54
N LYS A 255 -8.55 -20.75 -17.43
CA LYS A 255 -7.12 -20.69 -17.17
C LYS A 255 -6.81 -21.01 -15.72
N LEU A 256 -5.97 -22.02 -15.50
CA LEU A 256 -5.38 -22.36 -14.22
C LEU A 256 -3.86 -22.28 -14.37
N SER A 257 -3.23 -21.35 -13.65
CA SER A 257 -1.77 -21.24 -13.59
C SER A 257 -1.32 -21.49 -12.17
N ILE A 258 -0.43 -22.45 -12.00
CA ILE A 258 0.20 -22.73 -10.72
C ILE A 258 1.69 -22.52 -10.91
N ARG A 259 2.24 -21.49 -10.27
CA ARG A 259 3.66 -21.20 -10.27
C ARG A 259 4.23 -21.71 -8.94
N PRO A 260 5.01 -22.80 -8.96
CA PRO A 260 5.58 -23.34 -7.74
C PRO A 260 6.53 -22.33 -7.10
N THR A 261 6.64 -22.39 -5.78
CA THR A 261 7.60 -21.62 -5.00
C THR A 261 9.00 -21.84 -5.54
N ILE A 262 9.64 -20.81 -6.08
CA ILE A 262 11.07 -20.88 -6.38
C ILE A 262 11.76 -20.77 -5.03
N SER A 263 12.10 -21.90 -4.41
CA SER A 263 12.98 -21.86 -3.24
C SER A 263 14.26 -21.12 -3.65
N PRO A 264 14.62 -19.97 -3.04
CA PRO A 264 15.92 -19.39 -3.28
C PRO A 264 16.94 -20.41 -2.82
N GLN A 265 17.74 -20.91 -3.77
CA GLN A 265 18.91 -21.73 -3.46
C GLN A 265 19.71 -20.96 -2.40
N ILE A 266 19.68 -21.44 -1.15
CA ILE A 266 20.60 -20.96 -0.12
C ILE A 266 22.00 -21.08 -0.75
N PRO A 267 22.82 -20.01 -0.83
CA PRO A 267 24.16 -20.14 -1.37
C PRO A 267 24.87 -21.24 -0.59
N SER A 268 25.23 -22.30 -1.32
CA SER A 268 25.83 -23.50 -0.79
C SER A 268 27.22 -23.18 -0.25
N GLN A 269 27.30 -22.68 0.98
CA GLN A 269 28.53 -22.55 1.76
C GLN A 269 28.29 -22.99 3.20
N MET A 270 28.08 -24.29 3.37
CA MET A 270 28.69 -25.09 4.44
C MET A 270 28.36 -26.55 4.17
N THR A 271 29.28 -27.24 3.51
CA THR A 271 29.24 -28.67 3.25
C THR A 271 29.35 -29.46 4.55
N LEU A 272 28.36 -30.31 4.81
CA LEU A 272 28.55 -31.61 5.46
C LEU A 272 28.08 -32.69 4.48
N PRO A 273 28.77 -33.83 4.39
CA PRO A 273 28.52 -34.80 3.33
C PRO A 273 27.28 -35.63 3.68
N THR A 274 26.21 -35.49 2.90
CA THR A 274 25.09 -36.44 2.85
C THR A 274 24.63 -36.64 1.41
N PRO A 275 24.07 -37.82 1.09
CA PRO A 275 24.19 -38.42 -0.23
C PRO A 275 23.22 -37.83 -1.26
N SER A 276 23.75 -37.71 -2.47
CA SER A 276 23.15 -37.36 -3.75
C SER A 276 21.63 -37.57 -3.87
N TYR A 277 20.87 -36.48 -3.77
CA TYR A 277 19.54 -36.40 -4.40
C TYR A 277 19.50 -35.25 -5.40
N MET A 278 18.90 -35.56 -6.56
CA MET A 278 18.89 -34.83 -7.82
C MET A 278 18.52 -33.33 -7.71
N ARG A 279 19.25 -32.52 -8.48
CA ARG A 279 18.81 -31.19 -8.94
C ARG A 279 17.54 -31.34 -9.77
N LEU A 280 16.48 -30.60 -9.43
CA LEU A 280 15.34 -30.38 -10.31
C LEU A 280 15.37 -28.93 -10.81
N THR A 281 15.34 -28.78 -12.13
CA THR A 281 15.23 -27.50 -12.84
C THR A 281 13.80 -26.99 -12.83
N SER A 282 13.64 -25.68 -12.65
CA SER A 282 12.38 -24.93 -12.68
C SER A 282 11.65 -25.13 -14.01
N ASN A 283 10.46 -25.73 -13.99
CA ASN A 283 9.53 -25.73 -15.12
C ASN A 283 8.24 -25.01 -14.72
N THR A 284 7.92 -23.92 -15.42
CA THR A 284 6.62 -23.27 -15.38
C THR A 284 5.62 -24.15 -16.12
N PHE A 285 4.61 -24.70 -15.43
CA PHE A 285 3.53 -25.43 -16.08
C PHE A 285 2.34 -24.49 -16.32
N VAL A 286 2.05 -24.23 -17.60
CA VAL A 286 0.81 -23.55 -18.02
C VAL A 286 -0.14 -24.63 -18.52
N TYR A 287 -1.19 -24.93 -17.76
CA TYR A 287 -2.24 -25.84 -18.23
C TYR A 287 -3.27 -25.04 -19.02
N THR A 288 -3.33 -25.29 -20.33
CA THR A 288 -4.47 -24.90 -21.17
C THR A 288 -5.40 -26.11 -21.24
N THR A 289 -6.70 -25.92 -21.08
CA THR A 289 -7.69 -26.99 -21.05
C THR A 289 -7.61 -27.85 -22.31
N LEU A 290 -7.08 -29.07 -22.21
CA LEU A 290 -7.07 -30.06 -23.29
C LEU A 290 -8.40 -30.79 -23.28
N ARG A 291 -9.29 -30.45 -24.21
CA ARG A 291 -10.45 -31.29 -24.52
C ARG A 291 -10.00 -32.48 -25.36
N GLY A 292 -10.29 -33.68 -24.85
CA GLY A 292 -10.31 -34.92 -25.61
C GLY A 292 -9.04 -35.73 -25.53
N LEU A 293 -9.01 -36.71 -24.62
CA LEU A 293 -8.36 -38.01 -24.80
C LEU A 293 -8.94 -38.95 -23.73
N SER A 294 -9.88 -39.79 -24.15
CA SER A 294 -10.47 -40.87 -23.36
C SER A 294 -9.71 -42.17 -23.63
N SER A 295 -8.96 -42.70 -22.65
CA SER A 295 -8.63 -44.13 -22.51
C SER A 295 -7.90 -44.42 -21.19
N PRO A 296 -8.16 -45.55 -20.50
CA PRO A 296 -7.51 -45.90 -19.24
C PRO A 296 -6.25 -46.75 -19.48
N PHE A 297 -5.12 -46.37 -18.88
CA PHE A 297 -3.99 -47.27 -18.66
C PHE A 297 -3.62 -47.27 -17.18
N PRO A 298 -3.28 -48.44 -16.59
CA PRO A 298 -2.86 -48.51 -15.21
C PRO A 298 -1.39 -48.07 -15.13
N PHE A 299 -1.04 -47.22 -14.16
CA PHE A 299 0.35 -46.85 -13.92
C PHE A 299 0.80 -47.13 -12.48
N PRO A 300 2.07 -47.53 -12.30
CA PRO A 300 2.64 -47.95 -11.03
C PRO A 300 3.10 -46.75 -10.19
N ASN A 301 3.52 -47.03 -8.95
CA ASN A 301 3.94 -46.08 -7.90
C ASN A 301 4.85 -44.93 -8.42
N TYR A 302 4.29 -43.71 -8.44
CA TYR A 302 5.01 -42.46 -8.68
C TYR A 302 5.19 -41.65 -7.39
N SER A 303 6.12 -40.69 -7.41
CA SER A 303 6.39 -39.81 -6.26
C SER A 303 5.17 -38.95 -5.88
N PRO A 304 5.08 -38.49 -4.61
CA PRO A 304 3.89 -37.79 -4.07
C PRO A 304 3.47 -36.56 -4.88
N MET A 305 4.42 -35.76 -5.38
CA MET A 305 4.14 -34.59 -6.21
C MET A 305 3.51 -34.95 -7.56
N LYS A 306 3.93 -36.05 -8.19
CA LYS A 306 3.32 -36.53 -9.43
C LYS A 306 1.93 -37.10 -9.17
N GLN A 307 1.71 -37.75 -8.02
CA GLN A 307 0.38 -38.19 -7.60
C GLN A 307 -0.59 -37.03 -7.38
N THR A 308 -0.19 -35.95 -6.68
CA THR A 308 -1.05 -34.76 -6.48
C THR A 308 -1.39 -34.06 -7.79
N MET A 309 -0.45 -33.98 -8.74
CA MET A 309 -0.71 -33.41 -10.08
C MET A 309 -1.59 -34.32 -10.95
N ILE A 310 -1.41 -35.63 -10.90
CA ILE A 310 -2.29 -36.62 -11.57
C ILE A 310 -3.70 -36.60 -10.95
N TYR A 311 -3.82 -36.37 -9.63
CA TYR A 311 -5.10 -36.24 -8.93
C TYR A 311 -5.86 -34.96 -9.25
N MET A 312 -5.17 -33.83 -9.46
CA MET A 312 -5.82 -32.60 -9.96
C MET A 312 -6.22 -32.74 -11.43
N ALA A 313 -5.40 -33.37 -12.26
CA ALA A 313 -5.77 -33.70 -13.63
C ALA A 313 -6.98 -34.65 -13.70
N SER A 314 -7.10 -35.61 -12.78
CA SER A 314 -8.24 -36.54 -12.72
C SER A 314 -9.51 -35.90 -12.16
N CYS A 315 -9.40 -34.94 -11.23
CA CYS A 315 -10.54 -34.10 -10.82
C CYS A 315 -11.02 -33.15 -11.95
N LEU A 316 -10.14 -32.82 -12.91
CA LEU A 316 -10.44 -31.99 -14.08
C LEU A 316 -10.85 -32.81 -15.33
N SER A 317 -10.60 -34.13 -15.34
CA SER A 317 -10.84 -35.00 -16.51
C SER A 317 -12.22 -35.70 -16.52
N TRP A 318 -13.11 -35.39 -15.59
CA TRP A 318 -14.51 -35.87 -15.57
C TRP A 318 -15.51 -34.71 -15.76
N VAL A 319 -15.26 -33.89 -16.79
CA VAL A 319 -16.21 -32.94 -17.40
C VAL A 319 -16.48 -33.37 -18.83
#